data_AF-A0A5R8XXL2-F1
#
_entry.id   AF-A0A5R8XXL2-F1
#
_cell.length_a   1.000
_cell.length_b   1.000
_cell.length_c   1.000
_cell.angle_alpha   90.00
_cell.angle_beta   90.00
_cell.angle_gamma   90.00
#
_symmetry.space_group_name_H-M   'P 1'
#
loop_
_entity.id
_entity.type
_entity.pdbx_description
1 polymer ?
#
loop_
_entity_poly.entity_id
_entity_poly.type
_entity_poly.pdbx_seq_one_letter_code
_entity_poly.pdbx_strand_id
1 'polypeptide(L)'
;MQITSILDIVDGRLLNHPSISFIYSIKTNPKKVKEGDLFIVKDDEDIPKAIENGAFAIIVDKEVSISDNEIAWIFVESMNDAIVKLVRYLLSNKRLNAFYCNNVSYDLFKILLKTTVHTNIKIVPKELSKFFKLIDEIEENDTIISSDKNILDNIYPVNFNFNTKDYEIKNLIEHSIFETSFSFQERYFSKIKISSLYITEFLDVYSYLGFDADLNKLRKFHNLKPIFVDKLINHTDYGRSDKFLIAQNNDELILREVKYLEKKYNYAKVIYLTTNEIDDNRDIDYIFINSLCDLKEFLKKNTFNAVYFIGVSYDELYEQVSKEANEPSLL
;
A
#
# COMPACT_ATOMS: atom_id res chain seq x y z
N MET A 1 -1.79 30.19 -3.83
CA MET A 1 -0.32 30.19 -4.00
C MET A 1 0.03 31.02 -5.22
N GLN A 2 0.99 31.94 -5.12
CA GLN A 2 1.41 32.75 -6.27
C GLN A 2 2.16 31.87 -7.29
N ILE A 3 1.98 32.13 -8.58
CA ILE A 3 2.68 31.41 -9.65
C ILE A 3 4.20 31.56 -9.49
N THR A 4 4.69 32.74 -9.16
CA THR A 4 6.12 32.98 -8.91
C THR A 4 6.67 32.09 -7.79
N SER A 5 5.94 31.96 -6.68
CA SER A 5 6.35 31.05 -5.60
C SER A 5 6.36 29.59 -6.06
N ILE A 6 5.44 29.19 -6.94
CA ILE A 6 5.44 27.83 -7.50
C ILE A 6 6.70 27.60 -8.32
N LEU A 7 7.06 28.53 -9.21
CA LEU A 7 8.30 28.46 -10.00
C LEU A 7 9.53 28.28 -9.10
N ASP A 8 9.63 29.09 -8.04
CA ASP A 8 10.73 29.02 -7.07
C ASP A 8 10.74 27.67 -6.32
N ILE A 9 9.57 27.15 -5.95
CA ILE A 9 9.46 25.87 -5.21
C ILE A 9 9.86 24.69 -6.09
N VAL A 10 9.41 24.65 -7.34
CA VAL A 10 9.62 23.50 -8.24
C VAL A 10 10.84 23.64 -9.14
N ASP A 11 11.63 24.71 -8.98
CA ASP A 11 12.69 25.11 -9.90
C ASP A 11 12.20 25.13 -11.36
N GLY A 12 10.98 25.64 -11.55
CA GLY A 12 10.26 25.63 -12.82
C GLY A 12 10.51 26.88 -13.64
N ARG A 13 10.32 26.76 -14.96
CA ARG A 13 10.32 27.91 -15.89
C ARG A 13 8.97 28.09 -16.54
N LEU A 14 8.54 29.34 -16.70
CA LEU A 14 7.36 29.69 -17.47
C LEU A 14 7.62 29.49 -18.97
N LEU A 15 6.67 28.86 -19.65
CA LEU A 15 6.68 28.67 -21.12
C LEU A 15 5.93 29.80 -21.86
N ASN A 16 5.15 30.61 -21.15
CA ASN A 16 4.39 31.75 -21.69
C ASN A 16 4.36 32.95 -20.74
N HIS A 17 3.61 33.99 -21.13
CA HIS A 17 3.31 35.17 -20.31
C HIS A 17 1.83 35.15 -19.89
N PRO A 18 1.47 34.42 -18.81
CA PRO A 18 0.08 34.26 -18.40
C PRO A 18 -0.52 35.54 -17.82
N SER A 19 -1.84 35.66 -17.92
CA SER A 19 -2.63 36.71 -17.28
C SER A 19 -2.88 36.40 -15.79
N ILE A 20 -2.86 35.12 -15.42
CA ILE A 20 -3.08 34.65 -14.05
C ILE A 20 -1.82 34.76 -13.19
N SER A 21 -1.99 35.19 -11.93
CA SER A 21 -0.89 35.34 -10.96
C SER A 21 -0.93 34.35 -9.79
N PHE A 22 -2.05 33.63 -9.55
CA PHE A 22 -2.16 32.71 -8.42
C PHE A 22 -3.11 31.53 -8.70
N ILE A 23 -2.96 30.46 -7.91
CA ILE A 23 -3.84 29.26 -7.88
C ILE A 23 -4.39 29.00 -6.48
N TYR A 24 -5.51 28.28 -6.38
CA TYR A 24 -6.15 27.92 -5.11
C TYR A 24 -5.74 26.54 -4.60
N SER A 25 -5.69 25.54 -5.47
CA SER A 25 -5.33 24.17 -5.07
C SER A 25 -4.59 23.41 -6.17
N ILE A 26 -4.05 22.25 -5.84
CA ILE A 26 -3.28 21.40 -6.77
C ILE A 26 -4.06 20.11 -7.02
N LYS A 27 -4.16 19.70 -8.30
CA LYS A 27 -4.86 18.50 -8.74
C LYS A 27 -4.01 17.69 -9.71
N THR A 28 -4.16 16.37 -9.63
CA THR A 28 -3.50 15.39 -10.52
C THR A 28 -4.51 14.54 -11.30
N ASN A 29 -5.79 14.91 -11.26
CA ASN A 29 -6.86 14.23 -11.99
C ASN A 29 -7.67 15.33 -12.69
N PRO A 30 -7.74 15.32 -14.03
CA PRO A 30 -8.38 16.40 -14.78
C PRO A 30 -9.85 16.55 -14.39
N LYS A 31 -10.55 15.45 -14.08
CA LYS A 31 -11.99 15.47 -13.68
C LYS A 31 -12.24 16.15 -12.33
N LYS A 32 -11.20 16.38 -11.53
CA LYS A 32 -11.30 17.05 -10.22
C LYS A 32 -10.79 18.50 -10.24
N VAL A 33 -10.25 18.95 -11.37
CA VAL A 33 -9.85 20.34 -11.58
C VAL A 33 -11.09 21.22 -11.48
N LYS A 34 -10.93 22.37 -10.83
CA LYS A 34 -11.88 23.45 -10.81
C LYS A 34 -11.19 24.75 -11.21
N GLU A 35 -12.00 25.76 -11.50
CA GLU A 35 -11.53 27.11 -11.74
C GLU A 35 -10.55 27.56 -10.67
N GLY A 36 -9.33 27.93 -11.09
CA GLY A 36 -8.28 28.39 -10.21
C GLY A 36 -7.31 27.32 -9.71
N ASP A 37 -7.44 26.07 -10.14
CA ASP A 37 -6.51 25.01 -9.74
C ASP A 37 -5.26 24.96 -10.62
N LEU A 38 -4.17 24.46 -10.04
CA LEU A 38 -2.99 23.98 -10.76
C LEU A 38 -3.19 22.50 -11.10
N PHE A 39 -2.98 22.14 -12.36
CA PHE A 39 -2.97 20.75 -12.82
C PHE A 39 -1.55 20.23 -13.02
N ILE A 40 -1.24 19.10 -12.39
CA ILE A 40 -0.01 18.35 -12.62
C ILE A 40 -0.28 17.26 -13.67
N VAL A 41 0.39 17.36 -14.81
CA VAL A 41 0.21 16.46 -15.93
C VAL A 41 0.83 15.10 -15.63
N LYS A 42 0.10 14.03 -15.95
CA LYS A 42 0.59 12.65 -15.97
C LYS A 42 0.54 12.06 -17.38
N ASP A 43 -0.51 12.42 -18.10
CA ASP A 43 -0.73 12.09 -19.49
C ASP A 43 -1.09 13.38 -20.23
N ASP A 44 -0.51 13.60 -21.40
CA ASP A 44 -0.76 14.81 -22.19
C ASP A 44 -2.20 14.86 -22.70
N GLU A 45 -2.81 13.70 -22.89
CA GLU A 45 -4.22 13.58 -23.31
C GLU A 45 -5.19 14.20 -22.29
N ASP A 46 -4.77 14.34 -21.02
CA ASP A 46 -5.58 14.94 -19.97
C ASP A 46 -5.54 16.48 -19.97
N ILE A 47 -4.56 17.10 -20.64
CA ILE A 47 -4.35 18.56 -20.65
C ILE A 47 -5.60 19.31 -21.14
N PRO A 48 -6.19 19.00 -22.31
CA PRO A 48 -7.38 19.72 -22.79
C PRO A 48 -8.53 19.67 -21.79
N LYS A 49 -8.70 18.52 -21.11
CA LYS A 49 -9.77 18.36 -20.14
C LYS A 49 -9.53 19.15 -18.86
N ALA A 50 -8.27 19.28 -18.43
CA ALA A 50 -7.92 20.12 -17.28
C ALA A 50 -8.18 21.61 -17.57
N ILE A 51 -7.83 22.09 -18.77
CA ILE A 51 -8.11 23.47 -19.19
C ILE A 51 -9.62 23.73 -19.23
N GLU A 52 -10.39 22.84 -19.88
CA GLU A 52 -11.85 22.94 -19.95
C GLU A 52 -12.50 23.02 -18.55
N ASN A 53 -11.93 22.31 -17.57
CA ASN A 53 -12.42 22.31 -16.19
C ASN A 53 -11.91 23.49 -15.34
N GLY A 54 -11.12 24.42 -15.92
CA GLY A 54 -10.71 25.68 -15.29
C GLY A 54 -9.31 25.69 -14.68
N ALA A 55 -8.38 24.86 -15.16
CA ALA A 55 -6.98 24.94 -14.71
C ALA A 55 -6.39 26.33 -14.99
N PHE A 56 -5.85 26.98 -13.97
CA PHE A 56 -5.16 28.28 -14.07
C PHE A 56 -3.65 28.11 -14.28
N ALA A 57 -3.12 26.94 -13.97
CA ALA A 57 -1.74 26.59 -14.24
C ALA A 57 -1.61 25.10 -14.61
N ILE A 58 -0.63 24.79 -15.44
CA ILE A 58 -0.29 23.43 -15.85
C ILE A 58 1.20 23.22 -15.65
N ILE A 59 1.57 22.19 -14.89
CA ILE A 59 2.96 21.72 -14.78
C ILE A 59 3.18 20.56 -15.74
N VAL A 60 4.22 20.66 -16.57
CA VAL A 60 4.69 19.64 -17.52
C VAL A 60 6.19 19.39 -17.35
N ASP A 61 6.64 18.21 -17.73
CA ASP A 61 8.05 17.80 -17.71
C ASP A 61 8.61 17.49 -19.11
N LYS A 62 7.86 17.86 -20.16
CA LYS A 62 8.23 17.73 -21.57
C LYS A 62 7.69 18.90 -22.37
N GLU A 63 8.14 19.00 -23.62
CA GLU A 63 7.63 20.00 -24.55
C GLU A 63 6.16 19.72 -24.91
N VAL A 64 5.33 20.75 -24.80
CA VAL A 64 3.90 20.70 -25.11
C VAL A 64 3.49 21.95 -25.88
N SER A 65 2.45 21.84 -26.70
CA SER A 65 1.87 22.99 -27.39
C SER A 65 1.01 23.81 -26.43
N ILE A 66 1.29 25.11 -26.35
CA ILE A 66 0.52 26.06 -25.55
C ILE A 66 -0.80 26.36 -26.25
N SER A 67 -1.90 25.81 -25.74
CA SER A 67 -3.24 25.97 -26.31
C SER A 67 -4.02 27.16 -25.75
N ASP A 68 -3.64 27.64 -24.57
CA ASP A 68 -4.25 28.78 -23.88
C ASP A 68 -3.15 29.67 -23.30
N ASN A 69 -3.10 30.93 -23.73
CA ASN A 69 -2.08 31.89 -23.32
C ASN A 69 -2.43 32.63 -22.02
N GLU A 70 -3.67 32.53 -21.53
CA GLU A 70 -4.11 33.21 -20.30
C GLU A 70 -3.63 32.48 -19.04
N ILE A 71 -3.53 31.15 -19.10
CA ILE A 71 -3.12 30.28 -18.00
C ILE A 71 -1.59 30.09 -17.96
N ALA A 72 -1.05 29.77 -16.80
CA ALA A 72 0.40 29.58 -16.63
C ALA A 72 0.86 28.18 -17.06
N TRP A 73 1.81 28.11 -18.00
CA TRP A 73 2.45 26.86 -18.39
C TRP A 73 3.85 26.79 -17.76
N ILE A 74 4.05 25.80 -16.89
CA ILE A 74 5.26 25.66 -16.08
C ILE A 74 5.97 24.38 -16.50
N PHE A 75 7.20 24.51 -16.98
CA PHE A 75 8.06 23.38 -17.26
C PHE A 75 8.98 23.08 -16.07
N VAL A 76 9.10 21.81 -15.72
CA VAL A 76 10.05 21.29 -14.70
C VAL A 76 10.91 20.19 -15.31
N GLU A 77 12.13 20.01 -14.81
CA GLU A 77 13.01 18.94 -15.30
C GLU A 77 12.56 17.54 -14.83
N SER A 78 11.95 17.46 -13.66
CA SER A 78 11.44 16.20 -13.10
C SER A 78 10.12 16.41 -12.39
N MET A 79 9.08 15.73 -12.89
CA MET A 79 7.75 15.78 -12.28
C MET A 79 7.76 15.23 -10.84
N ASN A 80 8.51 14.17 -10.59
CA ASN A 80 8.60 13.56 -9.26
C ASN A 80 9.23 14.52 -8.24
N ASP A 81 10.31 15.20 -8.62
CA ASP A 81 10.97 16.18 -7.76
C ASP A 81 10.07 17.39 -7.49
N ALA A 82 9.40 17.91 -8.53
CA ALA A 82 8.41 18.98 -8.38
C ALA A 82 7.28 18.60 -7.40
N ILE A 83 6.76 17.36 -7.47
CA ILE A 83 5.75 16.85 -6.53
C ILE A 83 6.31 16.81 -5.11
N VAL A 84 7.51 16.27 -4.90
CA VAL A 84 8.15 16.20 -3.57
C VAL A 84 8.32 17.60 -2.99
N LYS A 85 8.84 18.56 -3.77
CA LYS A 85 9.05 19.95 -3.37
C LYS A 85 7.74 20.66 -3.01
N LEU A 86 6.70 20.51 -3.83
CA LEU A 86 5.38 21.07 -3.56
C LEU A 86 4.75 20.50 -2.30
N VAL A 87 4.77 19.16 -2.14
CA VAL A 87 4.26 18.52 -0.92
C VAL A 87 5.03 19.01 0.30
N ARG A 88 6.35 19.01 0.24
CA ARG A 88 7.22 19.50 1.33
C ARG A 88 6.86 20.92 1.75
N TYR A 89 6.72 21.82 0.78
CA TYR A 89 6.34 23.21 1.03
C TYR A 89 4.95 23.31 1.69
N LEU A 90 3.97 22.53 1.21
CA LEU A 90 2.62 22.55 1.78
C LEU A 90 2.59 22.02 3.22
N LEU A 91 3.42 21.02 3.54
CA LEU A 91 3.52 20.48 4.90
C LEU A 91 4.39 21.34 5.82
N SER A 92 5.41 22.04 5.32
CA SER A 92 6.32 22.84 6.16
C SER A 92 5.63 24.00 6.88
N ASN A 93 4.46 24.40 6.39
CA ASN A 93 3.61 25.40 7.01
C ASN A 93 2.75 24.85 8.15
N LYS A 94 2.88 23.56 8.50
CA LYS A 94 2.09 22.87 9.53
C LYS A 94 3.00 22.13 10.52
N ARG A 95 2.64 22.16 11.81
CA ARG A 95 3.29 21.33 12.84
C ARG A 95 2.58 20.00 12.89
N LEU A 96 3.23 18.95 12.39
CA LEU A 96 2.64 17.62 12.26
C LEU A 96 3.42 16.62 13.11
N ASN A 97 2.73 15.55 13.50
CA ASN A 97 3.39 14.34 13.97
C ASN A 97 3.65 13.44 12.76
N ALA A 98 4.92 13.19 12.43
CA ALA A 98 5.26 12.35 11.29
C ALA A 98 5.90 11.04 11.74
N PHE A 99 5.34 9.92 11.28
CA PHE A 99 5.90 8.60 11.57
C PHE A 99 6.18 7.80 10.31
N TYR A 100 7.38 7.21 10.29
CA TYR A 100 7.71 6.10 9.42
C TYR A 100 7.33 4.78 10.12
N CYS A 101 6.70 3.87 9.41
CA CYS A 101 6.41 2.52 9.91
C CYS A 101 6.77 1.45 8.87
N ASN A 102 6.89 0.20 9.32
CA ASN A 102 7.11 -0.92 8.41
C ASN A 102 5.85 -1.21 7.56
N ASN A 103 6.03 -1.98 6.49
CA ASN A 103 4.95 -2.30 5.55
C ASN A 103 3.74 -2.97 6.22
N VAL A 104 3.95 -3.81 7.23
CA VAL A 104 2.87 -4.51 7.95
C VAL A 104 2.00 -3.54 8.74
N SER A 105 2.61 -2.65 9.52
CA SER A 105 1.88 -1.61 10.27
C SER A 105 1.19 -0.63 9.34
N TYR A 106 1.80 -0.29 8.21
CA TYR A 106 1.16 0.57 7.21
C TYR A 106 -0.12 -0.04 6.63
N ASP A 107 -0.10 -1.34 6.29
CA ASP A 107 -1.30 -2.06 5.85
C ASP A 107 -2.36 -2.15 6.96
N LEU A 108 -1.93 -2.43 8.19
CA LEU A 108 -2.83 -2.45 9.35
C LEU A 108 -3.46 -1.08 9.62
N PHE A 109 -2.72 0.02 9.47
CA PHE A 109 -3.28 1.38 9.54
C PHE A 109 -4.39 1.56 8.50
N LYS A 110 -4.14 1.22 7.23
CA LYS A 110 -5.17 1.32 6.18
C LYS A 110 -6.42 0.48 6.46
N ILE A 111 -6.27 -0.64 7.15
CA ILE A 111 -7.34 -1.57 7.44
C ILE A 111 -8.15 -1.14 8.67
N LEU A 112 -7.47 -0.81 9.76
CA LEU A 112 -8.07 -0.58 11.08
C LEU A 112 -8.51 0.88 11.29
N LEU A 113 -7.94 1.83 10.54
CA LEU A 113 -8.29 3.24 10.64
C LEU A 113 -9.72 3.49 10.13
N LYS A 114 -10.55 4.07 11.01
CA LYS A 114 -11.86 4.65 10.66
C LYS A 114 -11.68 6.12 10.32
N THR A 115 -11.86 6.48 9.05
CA THR A 115 -11.66 7.87 8.57
C THR A 115 -12.61 8.89 9.21
N THR A 116 -13.77 8.44 9.70
CA THR A 116 -14.74 9.30 10.41
C THR A 116 -14.40 9.54 11.88
N VAL A 117 -13.53 8.73 12.47
CA VAL A 117 -13.15 8.81 13.89
C VAL A 117 -11.73 9.33 14.04
N HIS A 118 -10.81 8.78 13.25
CA HIS A 118 -9.39 9.12 13.25
C HIS A 118 -9.09 10.16 12.17
N THR A 119 -9.87 11.24 12.13
CA THR A 119 -9.78 12.27 11.08
C THR A 119 -8.42 12.96 11.06
N ASN A 120 -7.75 13.02 12.20
CA ASN A 120 -6.44 13.62 12.40
C ASN A 120 -5.26 12.74 11.93
N ILE A 121 -5.51 11.52 11.47
CA ILE A 121 -4.45 10.62 10.96
C ILE A 121 -4.59 10.49 9.44
N LYS A 122 -3.58 10.91 8.70
CA LYS A 122 -3.51 10.77 7.24
C LYS A 122 -2.42 9.77 6.84
N ILE A 123 -2.78 8.83 5.98
CA ILE A 123 -1.84 7.85 5.43
C ILE A 123 -1.23 8.42 4.15
N VAL A 124 0.10 8.57 4.12
CA VAL A 124 0.84 8.98 2.92
C VAL A 124 0.72 7.87 1.87
N PRO A 125 0.13 8.13 0.69
CA PRO A 125 0.02 7.12 -0.36
C PRO A 125 1.40 6.75 -0.92
N LYS A 126 1.57 5.49 -1.37
CA LYS A 126 2.79 5.05 -2.07
C LYS A 126 3.10 5.90 -3.30
N GLU A 127 2.07 6.34 -4.02
CA GLU A 127 2.20 7.32 -5.10
C GLU A 127 1.96 8.73 -4.56
N LEU A 128 3.03 9.47 -4.30
CA LEU A 128 2.99 10.77 -3.60
C LEU A 128 2.08 11.80 -4.27
N SER A 129 1.95 11.77 -5.60
CA SER A 129 1.03 12.66 -6.34
C SER A 129 -0.42 12.56 -5.84
N LYS A 130 -0.85 11.39 -5.36
CA LYS A 130 -2.20 11.19 -4.80
C LYS A 130 -2.39 11.92 -3.46
N PHE A 131 -1.32 12.35 -2.81
CA PHE A 131 -1.36 13.00 -1.51
C PHE A 131 -1.95 14.40 -1.55
N PHE A 132 -1.91 15.10 -2.70
CA PHE A 132 -2.59 16.40 -2.87
C PHE A 132 -4.09 16.34 -2.58
N LYS A 133 -4.73 15.15 -2.68
CA LYS A 133 -6.14 14.97 -2.30
C LYS A 133 -6.37 15.05 -0.78
N LEU A 134 -5.34 14.78 0.01
CA LEU A 134 -5.39 14.72 1.47
C LEU A 134 -4.74 15.95 2.11
N ILE A 135 -3.77 16.59 1.44
CA ILE A 135 -3.01 17.73 1.99
C ILE A 135 -3.90 18.90 2.41
N ASP A 136 -4.94 19.18 1.62
CA ASP A 136 -5.90 20.24 1.90
C ASP A 136 -6.70 19.97 3.20
N GLU A 137 -6.85 18.69 3.59
CA GLU A 137 -7.55 18.25 4.80
C GLU A 137 -6.63 18.08 6.03
N ILE A 138 -5.33 18.33 5.88
CA ILE A 138 -4.37 18.24 6.99
C ILE A 138 -4.44 19.51 7.83
N GLU A 139 -4.61 19.37 9.13
CA GLU A 139 -4.62 20.49 10.08
C GLU A 139 -3.38 20.50 10.98
N GLU A 140 -3.24 21.53 11.82
CA GLU A 140 -2.18 21.58 12.83
C GLU A 140 -2.30 20.42 13.83
N ASN A 141 -1.16 19.82 14.18
CA ASN A 141 -1.00 18.65 15.04
C ASN A 141 -1.57 17.32 14.50
N ASP A 142 -2.01 17.29 13.25
CA ASP A 142 -2.35 16.04 12.57
C ASP A 142 -1.14 15.10 12.48
N THR A 143 -1.44 13.81 12.34
CA THR A 143 -0.44 12.76 12.15
C THR A 143 -0.37 12.32 10.69
N ILE A 144 0.83 12.26 10.13
CA ILE A 144 1.09 11.60 8.85
C ILE A 144 1.87 10.30 9.06
N ILE A 145 1.43 9.22 8.39
CA ILE A 145 2.05 7.89 8.45
C ILE A 145 2.54 7.48 7.06
N SER A 146 3.81 7.10 6.93
CA SER A 146 4.41 6.58 5.69
C SER A 146 5.09 5.25 5.90
N SER A 147 5.01 4.35 4.90
CA SER A 147 5.83 3.13 4.85
C SER A 147 7.16 3.32 4.13
N ASP A 148 7.40 4.51 3.57
CA ASP A 148 8.63 4.85 2.86
C ASP A 148 9.34 5.96 3.63
N LYS A 149 10.48 5.59 4.22
CA LYS A 149 11.29 6.51 5.01
C LYS A 149 11.91 7.60 4.14
N ASN A 150 12.40 7.26 2.96
CA ASN A 150 13.05 8.22 2.06
C ASN A 150 12.05 9.27 1.59
N ILE A 151 10.84 8.86 1.21
CA ILE A 151 9.77 9.79 0.86
C ILE A 151 9.43 10.69 2.05
N LEU A 152 9.27 10.11 3.25
CA LEU A 152 8.93 10.88 4.45
C LEU A 152 10.01 11.89 4.82
N ASP A 153 11.29 11.48 4.81
CA ASP A 153 12.44 12.35 5.07
C ASP A 153 12.51 13.52 4.08
N ASN A 154 12.12 13.29 2.83
CA ASN A 154 12.13 14.32 1.79
C ASN A 154 10.98 15.33 1.93
N ILE A 155 9.78 14.88 2.33
CA ILE A 155 8.59 15.75 2.45
C ILE A 155 8.41 16.35 3.84
N TYR A 156 8.88 15.68 4.89
CA TYR A 156 8.79 16.10 6.29
C TYR A 156 9.94 15.51 7.14
N PRO A 157 11.14 16.13 7.13
CA PRO A 157 12.35 15.56 7.74
C PRO A 157 12.26 15.33 9.25
N VAL A 158 11.40 16.05 9.96
CA VAL A 158 11.18 15.86 11.40
C VAL A 158 10.16 14.74 11.61
N ASN A 159 10.63 13.50 11.53
CA ASN A 159 9.80 12.31 11.69
C ASN A 159 10.46 11.25 12.60
N PHE A 160 9.65 10.29 13.04
CA PHE A 160 10.06 9.26 14.01
C PHE A 160 9.70 7.86 13.54
N ASN A 161 10.44 6.86 14.02
CA ASN A 161 10.05 5.47 13.81
C ASN A 161 8.85 5.12 14.69
N PHE A 162 7.79 4.58 14.08
CA PHE A 162 6.58 4.13 14.75
C PHE A 162 6.79 2.82 15.52
N ASN A 163 7.44 1.85 14.87
CA ASN A 163 7.59 0.48 15.36
C ASN A 163 8.76 0.38 16.34
N THR A 164 8.59 0.97 17.52
CA THR A 164 9.64 1.07 18.55
C THR A 164 9.24 0.45 19.89
N LYS A 165 7.98 0.02 20.03
CA LYS A 165 7.44 -0.45 21.29
C LYS A 165 7.54 -1.96 21.39
N ASP A 166 7.82 -2.41 22.61
CA ASP A 166 7.65 -3.80 23.01
C ASP A 166 6.35 -3.93 23.80
N TYR A 167 5.70 -5.09 23.67
CA TYR A 167 4.41 -5.36 24.29
C TYR A 167 4.47 -6.60 25.17
N GLU A 168 3.99 -6.47 26.42
CA GLU A 168 3.76 -7.62 27.28
C GLU A 168 2.43 -8.29 26.89
N ILE A 169 2.52 -9.42 26.19
CA ILE A 169 1.37 -10.22 25.77
C ILE A 169 1.15 -11.33 26.79
N LYS A 170 -0.09 -11.44 27.30
CA LYS A 170 -0.50 -12.49 28.23
C LYS A 170 -1.41 -13.49 27.54
N ASN A 171 -1.45 -14.73 28.01
CA ASN A 171 -2.39 -15.76 27.54
C ASN A 171 -2.38 -15.97 26.01
N LEU A 172 -1.21 -15.90 25.37
CA LEU A 172 -1.09 -16.14 23.93
C LEU A 172 -1.41 -17.62 23.62
N ILE A 173 -2.42 -17.83 22.80
CA ILE A 173 -2.83 -19.12 22.27
C ILE A 173 -2.83 -19.01 20.75
N GLU A 174 -2.04 -19.85 20.08
CA GLU A 174 -2.04 -20.01 18.63
C GLU A 174 -3.00 -21.16 18.28
N HIS A 175 -4.19 -20.86 17.74
CA HIS A 175 -5.13 -21.91 17.30
C HIS A 175 -4.70 -22.51 15.97
N SER A 176 -4.02 -21.71 15.16
CA SER A 176 -3.32 -22.09 13.93
C SER A 176 -2.21 -21.07 13.66
N ILE A 177 -1.43 -21.26 12.60
CA ILE A 177 -0.45 -20.26 12.14
C ILE A 177 -1.09 -18.95 11.65
N PHE A 178 -2.42 -18.87 11.57
CA PHE A 178 -3.20 -17.74 11.04
C PHE A 178 -4.15 -17.10 12.05
N GLU A 179 -4.35 -17.71 13.21
CA GLU A 179 -5.37 -17.31 14.18
C GLU A 179 -4.83 -17.42 15.61
N THR A 180 -4.97 -16.33 16.35
CA THR A 180 -4.44 -16.21 17.72
C THR A 180 -5.52 -15.70 18.68
N SER A 181 -5.42 -16.11 19.94
CA SER A 181 -6.05 -15.44 21.07
C SER A 181 -4.98 -14.91 22.01
N PHE A 182 -5.17 -13.73 22.59
CA PHE A 182 -4.24 -13.20 23.58
C PHE A 182 -4.89 -12.08 24.40
N SER A 183 -4.30 -11.78 25.55
CA SER A 183 -4.61 -10.63 26.39
C SER A 183 -3.56 -9.56 26.22
N PHE A 184 -3.98 -8.33 25.98
CA PHE A 184 -3.13 -7.15 25.98
C PHE A 184 -3.81 -6.04 26.81
N GLN A 185 -3.09 -5.53 27.81
CA GLN A 185 -3.65 -4.67 28.85
C GLN A 185 -4.92 -5.31 29.45
N GLU A 186 -6.03 -4.56 29.53
CA GLU A 186 -7.31 -5.04 30.07
C GLU A 186 -8.20 -5.70 29.00
N ARG A 187 -7.71 -5.86 27.77
CA ARG A 187 -8.48 -6.40 26.65
C ARG A 187 -8.06 -7.83 26.29
N TYR A 188 -9.04 -8.69 26.15
CA TYR A 188 -8.86 -10.03 25.57
C TYR A 188 -9.28 -10.03 24.09
N PHE A 189 -8.37 -10.47 23.23
CA PHE A 189 -8.57 -10.71 21.80
C PHE A 189 -8.81 -12.20 21.62
N SER A 190 -10.04 -12.56 21.24
CA SER A 190 -10.43 -13.96 21.05
C SER A 190 -10.43 -14.31 19.58
N LYS A 191 -9.65 -15.33 19.18
CA LYS A 191 -9.64 -15.94 17.84
C LYS A 191 -9.57 -14.90 16.71
N ILE A 192 -8.65 -13.96 16.86
CA ILE A 192 -8.41 -12.94 15.86
C ILE A 192 -7.58 -13.55 14.72
N LYS A 193 -8.00 -13.30 13.47
CA LYS A 193 -7.37 -13.84 12.25
C LYS A 193 -6.08 -13.09 11.92
N ILE A 194 -5.10 -13.23 12.80
CA ILE A 194 -3.75 -12.71 12.64
C ILE A 194 -2.75 -13.74 13.18
N SER A 195 -1.70 -13.97 12.40
CA SER A 195 -0.58 -14.81 12.79
C SER A 195 0.15 -14.22 13.99
N SER A 196 0.72 -15.07 14.87
CA SER A 196 1.56 -14.57 15.97
C SER A 196 2.79 -13.82 15.48
N LEU A 197 3.20 -14.05 14.23
CA LEU A 197 4.24 -13.30 13.55
C LEU A 197 3.99 -11.79 13.51
N TYR A 198 2.72 -11.36 13.48
CA TYR A 198 2.31 -9.97 13.25
C TYR A 198 1.62 -9.31 14.44
N ILE A 199 1.67 -9.93 15.63
CA ILE A 199 1.00 -9.37 16.82
C ILE A 199 1.63 -8.05 17.23
N THR A 200 2.96 -7.92 17.17
CA THR A 200 3.63 -6.66 17.55
C THR A 200 3.16 -5.50 16.68
N GLU A 201 3.15 -5.65 15.35
CA GLU A 201 2.69 -4.60 14.44
C GLU A 201 1.19 -4.30 14.58
N PHE A 202 0.40 -5.32 14.89
CA PHE A 202 -1.00 -5.15 15.25
C PHE A 202 -1.17 -4.32 16.51
N LEU A 203 -0.40 -4.59 17.56
CA LEU A 203 -0.44 -3.85 18.81
C LEU A 203 0.12 -2.43 18.66
N ASP A 204 1.14 -2.22 17.84
CA ASP A 204 1.64 -0.90 17.44
C ASP A 204 0.48 -0.02 16.96
N VAL A 205 -0.23 -0.49 15.92
CA VAL A 205 -1.34 0.25 15.33
C VAL A 205 -2.55 0.32 16.26
N TYR A 206 -2.94 -0.80 16.88
CA TYR A 206 -4.11 -0.87 17.75
C TYR A 206 -3.95 0.04 18.98
N SER A 207 -2.77 0.08 19.60
CA SER A 207 -2.50 0.95 20.75
C SER A 207 -2.51 2.43 20.39
N TYR A 208 -2.23 2.78 19.13
CA TYR A 208 -2.29 4.15 18.64
C TYR A 208 -3.72 4.59 18.26
N LEU A 209 -4.48 3.72 17.61
CA LEU A 209 -5.87 3.99 17.22
C LEU A 209 -6.86 3.86 18.40
N GLY A 210 -6.49 3.10 19.43
CA GLY A 210 -7.32 2.87 20.61
C GLY A 210 -8.49 1.92 20.36
N PHE A 211 -9.50 1.98 21.24
CA PHE A 211 -10.66 1.09 21.20
C PHE A 211 -11.52 1.25 19.94
N ASP A 212 -11.41 2.38 19.24
CA ASP A 212 -12.15 2.69 18.04
C ASP A 212 -11.61 2.04 16.76
N ALA A 213 -10.47 1.35 16.82
CA ALA A 213 -9.94 0.57 15.71
C ALA A 213 -10.98 -0.41 15.13
N ASP A 214 -11.09 -0.46 13.80
CA ASP A 214 -12.08 -1.29 13.09
C ASP A 214 -11.61 -2.75 12.94
N LEU A 215 -11.66 -3.51 14.03
CA LEU A 215 -11.24 -4.92 14.01
C LEU A 215 -12.06 -5.79 13.03
N ASN A 216 -13.28 -5.38 12.65
CA ASN A 216 -14.08 -6.12 11.66
C ASN A 216 -13.45 -6.09 10.27
N LYS A 217 -12.64 -5.06 9.97
CA LYS A 217 -11.92 -4.96 8.71
C LYS A 217 -10.65 -5.80 8.67
N LEU A 218 -10.19 -6.37 9.79
CA LEU A 218 -8.96 -7.17 9.83
C LEU A 218 -8.98 -8.38 8.88
N ARG A 219 -10.16 -8.87 8.47
CA ARG A 219 -10.32 -9.86 7.37
C ARG A 219 -9.68 -9.44 6.03
N LYS A 220 -9.38 -8.15 5.85
CA LYS A 220 -8.68 -7.57 4.69
C LYS A 220 -7.15 -7.58 4.83
N PHE A 221 -6.62 -8.06 5.96
CA PHE A 221 -5.18 -8.22 6.14
C PHE A 221 -4.72 -9.48 5.39
N HIS A 222 -3.85 -9.30 4.39
CA HIS A 222 -3.51 -10.35 3.43
C HIS A 222 -2.19 -11.07 3.74
N ASN A 223 -1.32 -10.50 4.59
CA ASN A 223 -0.05 -11.15 4.97
C ASN A 223 -0.32 -12.43 5.76
N LEU A 224 0.36 -13.54 5.39
CA LEU A 224 0.07 -14.90 5.85
C LEU A 224 -1.43 -15.29 5.79
N LYS A 225 -2.24 -14.69 4.91
CA LYS A 225 -3.66 -15.07 4.81
C LYS A 225 -3.82 -16.34 3.97
N PRO A 226 -4.44 -17.40 4.50
CA PRO A 226 -4.59 -18.65 3.76
C PRO A 226 -5.71 -18.59 2.73
N ILE A 227 -5.47 -19.25 1.61
CA ILE A 227 -6.46 -19.65 0.61
C ILE A 227 -6.63 -21.16 0.73
N PHE A 228 -7.70 -21.61 1.37
CA PHE A 228 -7.97 -23.03 1.55
C PHE A 228 -8.50 -23.66 0.27
N VAL A 229 -8.00 -24.85 -0.07
CA VAL A 229 -8.35 -25.54 -1.30
C VAL A 229 -8.74 -27.00 -1.08
N ASP A 230 -9.67 -27.52 -1.89
CA ASP A 230 -10.06 -28.93 -1.88
C ASP A 230 -9.06 -29.81 -2.65
N LYS A 231 -9.43 -31.09 -2.84
CA LYS A 231 -8.62 -32.05 -3.62
C LYS A 231 -8.48 -31.68 -5.10
N LEU A 232 -9.39 -30.88 -5.64
CA LEU A 232 -9.40 -30.41 -7.03
C LEU A 232 -8.72 -29.04 -7.19
N ILE A 233 -8.20 -28.47 -6.10
CA ILE A 233 -7.58 -27.14 -6.03
C ILE A 233 -8.62 -26.03 -6.29
N ASN A 234 -9.84 -26.23 -5.82
CA ASN A 234 -10.88 -25.21 -5.80
C ASN A 234 -11.00 -24.59 -4.41
N HIS A 235 -11.45 -23.34 -4.33
CA HIS A 235 -11.66 -22.65 -3.06
C HIS A 235 -12.59 -23.42 -2.12
N THR A 236 -12.25 -23.43 -0.84
CA THR A 236 -13.11 -23.94 0.24
C THR A 236 -13.19 -22.95 1.39
N ASP A 237 -14.20 -23.11 2.24
CA ASP A 237 -14.31 -22.28 3.44
C ASP A 237 -13.10 -22.43 4.35
N TYR A 238 -12.84 -21.36 5.11
CA TYR A 238 -11.73 -21.29 6.06
C TYR A 238 -11.72 -22.48 7.02
N GLY A 239 -10.59 -23.19 7.08
CA GLY A 239 -10.39 -24.33 7.97
C GLY A 239 -11.12 -25.62 7.58
N ARG A 240 -11.79 -25.68 6.41
CA ARG A 240 -12.41 -26.92 5.91
C ARG A 240 -11.44 -27.90 5.25
N SER A 241 -10.22 -27.44 4.94
CA SER A 241 -9.18 -28.23 4.32
C SER A 241 -7.89 -28.13 5.12
N ASP A 242 -7.10 -29.20 5.09
CA ASP A 242 -5.72 -29.24 5.57
C ASP A 242 -4.72 -28.73 4.52
N LYS A 243 -5.21 -28.39 3.32
CA LYS A 243 -4.45 -27.77 2.23
C LYS A 243 -4.78 -26.30 2.07
N PHE A 244 -3.73 -25.48 2.04
CA PHE A 244 -3.87 -24.05 1.78
C PHE A 244 -2.70 -23.49 0.97
N LEU A 245 -2.95 -22.34 0.35
CA LEU A 245 -1.96 -21.53 -0.34
C LEU A 245 -1.83 -20.18 0.39
N ILE A 246 -0.63 -19.62 0.40
CA ILE A 246 -0.32 -18.28 0.88
C ILE A 246 0.41 -17.56 -0.26
N ALA A 247 0.22 -16.25 -0.39
CA ALA A 247 0.93 -15.43 -1.36
C ALA A 247 1.61 -14.24 -0.67
N GLN A 248 2.82 -13.91 -1.10
CA GLN A 248 3.54 -12.73 -0.64
C GLN A 248 4.36 -12.11 -1.78
N ASN A 249 4.14 -10.83 -2.03
CA ASN A 249 4.86 -10.05 -3.05
C ASN A 249 5.75 -8.96 -2.43
N ASN A 250 5.81 -8.87 -1.10
CA ASN A 250 6.75 -8.01 -0.41
C ASN A 250 8.03 -8.77 -0.03
N ASP A 251 9.14 -8.44 -0.68
CA ASP A 251 10.46 -9.03 -0.46
C ASP A 251 10.94 -8.98 0.99
N GLU A 252 10.62 -7.90 1.71
CA GLU A 252 10.99 -7.75 3.13
C GLU A 252 10.27 -8.77 4.04
N LEU A 253 9.09 -9.23 3.62
CA LEU A 253 8.27 -10.17 4.41
C LEU A 253 8.53 -11.62 4.03
N ILE A 254 8.96 -11.89 2.79
CA ILE A 254 9.13 -13.26 2.29
C ILE A 254 10.01 -14.10 3.21
N LEU A 255 11.22 -13.63 3.52
CA LEU A 255 12.14 -14.40 4.37
C LEU A 255 11.61 -14.55 5.82
N ARG A 256 10.91 -13.53 6.33
CA ARG A 256 10.34 -13.54 7.68
C ARG A 256 9.20 -14.55 7.80
N GLU A 257 8.31 -14.61 6.81
CA GLU A 257 7.21 -15.57 6.76
C GLU A 257 7.70 -17.00 6.53
N VAL A 258 8.68 -17.20 5.64
CA VAL A 258 9.29 -18.53 5.40
C VAL A 258 9.91 -19.09 6.68
N LYS A 259 10.78 -18.32 7.35
CA LYS A 259 11.39 -18.74 8.64
C LYS A 259 10.34 -19.03 9.71
N TYR A 260 9.24 -18.27 9.71
CA TYR A 260 8.14 -18.51 10.62
C TYR A 260 7.43 -19.85 10.33
N LEU A 261 7.14 -20.14 9.05
CA LEU A 261 6.53 -21.42 8.63
C LEU A 261 7.46 -22.60 8.93
N GLU A 262 8.74 -22.49 8.63
CA GLU A 262 9.73 -23.54 8.95
C GLU A 262 9.83 -23.82 10.45
N LYS A 263 9.63 -22.81 11.29
CA LYS A 263 9.65 -22.98 12.74
C LYS A 263 8.34 -23.53 13.30
N LYS A 264 7.20 -23.02 12.83
CA LYS A 264 5.87 -23.26 13.43
C LYS A 264 5.04 -24.33 12.71
N TYR A 265 5.40 -24.65 11.48
CA TYR A 265 4.70 -25.60 10.60
C TYR A 265 5.65 -26.69 10.08
N ASN A 266 6.69 -27.02 10.86
CA ASN A 266 7.76 -27.97 10.51
C ASN A 266 7.31 -29.42 10.28
N TYR A 267 6.13 -29.79 10.76
CA TYR A 267 5.56 -31.13 10.64
C TYR A 267 4.84 -31.36 9.30
N ALA A 268 4.67 -30.32 8.50
CA ALA A 268 3.87 -30.34 7.29
C ALA A 268 4.72 -30.07 6.05
N LYS A 269 4.28 -30.61 4.90
CA LYS A 269 4.98 -30.42 3.63
C LYS A 269 4.61 -29.06 3.03
N VAL A 270 5.54 -28.11 3.11
CA VAL A 270 5.45 -26.78 2.48
C VAL A 270 6.17 -26.81 1.15
N ILE A 271 5.52 -26.31 0.09
CA ILE A 271 6.16 -26.08 -1.22
C ILE A 271 6.27 -24.58 -1.43
N TYR A 272 7.47 -24.10 -1.74
CA TYR A 272 7.69 -22.70 -2.14
C TYR A 272 7.65 -22.61 -3.67
N LEU A 273 6.80 -21.74 -4.22
CA LEU A 273 6.64 -21.56 -5.66
C LEU A 273 6.91 -20.12 -6.07
N THR A 274 7.35 -19.94 -7.31
CA THR A 274 7.44 -18.62 -7.94
C THR A 274 7.25 -18.72 -9.45
N THR A 275 6.85 -17.60 -10.06
CA THR A 275 6.83 -17.42 -11.53
C THR A 275 7.99 -16.57 -12.05
N ASN A 276 8.81 -16.02 -11.16
CA ASN A 276 9.88 -15.12 -11.52
C ASN A 276 11.20 -15.69 -11.00
N GLU A 277 12.30 -15.44 -11.70
CA GLU A 277 13.61 -15.66 -11.10
C GLU A 277 13.77 -14.69 -9.93
N ILE A 278 13.97 -15.23 -8.74
CA ILE A 278 14.22 -14.45 -7.53
C ILE A 278 15.73 -14.46 -7.31
N ASP A 279 16.30 -13.30 -6.98
CA ASP A 279 17.70 -13.23 -6.57
C ASP A 279 17.93 -14.11 -5.33
N ASP A 280 18.71 -15.18 -5.50
CA ASP A 280 18.81 -16.37 -4.63
C ASP A 280 19.61 -16.13 -3.33
N ASN A 281 19.75 -14.88 -2.90
CA ASN A 281 20.43 -14.53 -1.64
C ASN A 281 19.60 -14.86 -0.39
N ARG A 282 18.50 -15.63 -0.52
CA ARG A 282 17.51 -15.83 0.55
C ARG A 282 17.59 -17.20 1.22
N ASP A 283 18.40 -18.13 0.71
CA ASP A 283 18.47 -19.53 1.15
C ASP A 283 17.06 -20.18 1.19
N ILE A 284 16.24 -19.96 0.16
CA ILE A 284 14.89 -20.54 0.06
C ILE A 284 14.86 -21.51 -1.11
N ASP A 285 14.69 -22.80 -0.83
CA ASP A 285 14.46 -23.80 -1.88
C ASP A 285 13.06 -23.61 -2.50
N TYR A 286 13.00 -23.02 -3.70
CA TYR A 286 11.76 -22.79 -4.43
C TYR A 286 11.68 -23.57 -5.74
N ILE A 287 10.44 -23.77 -6.21
CA ILE A 287 10.15 -24.38 -7.51
C ILE A 287 9.60 -23.30 -8.43
N PHE A 288 10.24 -23.16 -9.59
CA PHE A 288 9.78 -22.29 -10.65
C PHE A 288 8.63 -22.93 -11.43
N ILE A 289 7.57 -22.16 -11.70
CA ILE A 289 6.53 -22.51 -12.66
C ILE A 289 6.44 -21.41 -13.72
N ASN A 290 6.27 -21.78 -14.99
CA ASN A 290 6.32 -20.81 -16.10
C ASN A 290 5.21 -19.75 -16.02
N SER A 291 4.06 -20.11 -15.46
CA SER A 291 2.90 -19.24 -15.34
C SER A 291 2.02 -19.65 -14.16
N LEU A 292 1.32 -18.65 -13.59
CA LEU A 292 0.24 -18.88 -12.64
C LEU A 292 -0.87 -19.78 -13.23
N CYS A 293 -1.02 -19.81 -14.55
CA CYS A 293 -1.92 -20.74 -15.26
C CYS A 293 -1.64 -22.21 -14.94
N ASP A 294 -0.37 -22.57 -14.77
CA ASP A 294 0.06 -23.95 -14.57
C ASP A 294 -0.11 -24.41 -13.10
N LEU A 295 -0.46 -23.49 -12.19
CA LEU A 295 -0.55 -23.73 -10.75
C LEU A 295 -1.44 -24.92 -10.41
N LYS A 296 -2.68 -24.97 -10.94
CA LYS A 296 -3.62 -26.04 -10.58
C LYS A 296 -3.13 -27.41 -11.04
N GLU A 297 -2.57 -27.49 -12.25
CA GLU A 297 -2.02 -28.76 -12.76
C GLU A 297 -0.80 -29.21 -11.96
N PHE A 298 0.08 -28.27 -11.62
CA PHE A 298 1.24 -28.53 -10.79
C PHE A 298 0.82 -29.06 -9.40
N LEU A 299 -0.13 -28.39 -8.74
CA LEU A 299 -0.60 -28.78 -7.41
C LEU A 299 -1.37 -30.11 -7.41
N LYS A 300 -2.11 -30.45 -8.46
CA LYS A 300 -2.77 -31.76 -8.60
C LYS A 300 -1.76 -32.92 -8.69
N LYS A 301 -0.56 -32.68 -9.24
CA LYS A 301 0.50 -33.68 -9.40
C LYS A 301 1.40 -33.83 -8.17
N ASN A 302 1.32 -32.91 -7.21
CA ASN A 302 2.21 -32.85 -6.06
C ASN A 302 1.47 -33.07 -4.74
N THR A 303 2.11 -33.76 -3.80
CA THR A 303 1.64 -33.83 -2.41
C THR A 303 2.13 -32.61 -1.64
N PHE A 304 1.24 -31.94 -0.91
CA PHE A 304 1.55 -30.78 -0.08
C PHE A 304 0.48 -30.58 0.99
N ASN A 305 0.84 -29.85 2.04
CA ASN A 305 -0.07 -29.28 3.03
C ASN A 305 -0.18 -27.76 2.85
N ALA A 306 0.94 -27.10 2.54
CA ALA A 306 0.99 -25.68 2.31
C ALA A 306 1.75 -25.38 1.01
N VAL A 307 1.33 -24.32 0.34
CA VAL A 307 2.10 -23.70 -0.73
C VAL A 307 2.30 -22.25 -0.36
N TYR A 308 3.54 -21.78 -0.49
CA TYR A 308 3.89 -20.39 -0.29
C TYR A 308 4.35 -19.81 -1.64
N PHE A 309 3.56 -18.91 -2.20
CA PHE A 309 3.79 -18.32 -3.51
C PHE A 309 4.54 -17.00 -3.37
N ILE A 310 5.76 -16.96 -3.90
CA ILE A 310 6.68 -15.85 -3.80
C ILE A 310 6.55 -14.95 -5.04
N GLY A 311 6.36 -13.65 -4.81
CA GLY A 311 6.28 -12.63 -5.86
C GLY A 311 4.87 -12.40 -6.42
N VAL A 312 3.84 -13.00 -5.82
CA VAL A 312 2.44 -12.87 -6.26
C VAL A 312 1.60 -12.33 -5.10
N SER A 313 0.66 -11.45 -5.38
CA SER A 313 -0.26 -10.92 -4.37
C SER A 313 -1.34 -11.92 -3.99
N TYR A 314 -1.93 -11.75 -2.80
CA TYR A 314 -3.06 -12.58 -2.36
C TYR A 314 -4.21 -12.55 -3.37
N ASP A 315 -4.55 -11.37 -3.90
CA ASP A 315 -5.70 -11.20 -4.80
C ASP A 315 -5.47 -11.90 -6.14
N GLU A 316 -4.26 -11.79 -6.72
CA GLU A 316 -3.87 -12.50 -7.95
C GLU A 316 -3.92 -14.02 -7.76
N LEU A 317 -3.37 -14.54 -6.67
CA LEU A 317 -3.40 -15.97 -6.39
C LEU A 317 -4.83 -16.46 -6.14
N TYR A 318 -5.63 -15.68 -5.41
CA TYR A 318 -7.03 -15.98 -5.14
C TYR A 318 -7.84 -16.08 -6.43
N GLU A 319 -7.72 -15.09 -7.31
CA GLU A 319 -8.38 -15.09 -8.62
C GLU A 319 -7.93 -16.28 -9.47
N GLN A 320 -6.64 -16.59 -9.47
CA GLN A 320 -6.11 -17.73 -10.23
C GLN A 320 -6.71 -19.07 -9.78
N VAL A 321 -6.90 -19.26 -8.47
CA VAL A 321 -7.57 -20.46 -7.92
C VAL A 321 -9.07 -20.45 -8.23
N SER A 322 -9.69 -19.28 -8.43
CA SER A 322 -11.11 -19.17 -8.80
C SER A 322 -11.40 -19.56 -10.24
N LYS A 323 -10.42 -19.54 -11.16
CA LYS A 323 -10.64 -19.92 -12.55
C LYS A 323 -11.04 -21.38 -12.65
N GLU A 324 -12.15 -21.67 -13.33
CA GLU A 324 -12.53 -23.05 -13.64
C GLU A 324 -11.43 -23.70 -14.48
N ALA A 325 -11.13 -24.96 -14.19
CA ALA A 325 -10.30 -25.73 -15.10
C ALA A 325 -11.14 -25.94 -16.37
N ASN A 326 -10.68 -25.43 -17.51
CA ASN A 326 -11.19 -25.86 -18.82
C ASN A 326 -10.79 -27.33 -18.99
N GLU A 327 -11.51 -28.24 -18.37
CA GLU A 327 -11.44 -29.65 -18.74
C GLU A 327 -12.06 -29.75 -20.13
N PRO A 328 -11.35 -30.30 -21.13
CA PRO A 328 -11.98 -30.58 -22.41
C PRO A 328 -13.15 -31.53 -22.14
N SER A 329 -14.36 -31.03 -22.38
CA SER A 329 -15.57 -31.86 -22.39
C SER A 329 -15.33 -33.01 -23.37
N LEU A 330 -15.28 -34.24 -22.87
CA LEU A 330 -15.33 -35.43 -23.70
C LEU A 330 -16.63 -35.38 -24.51
N LEU A 331 -16.51 -35.09 -25.80
CA LEU A 331 -17.55 -35.26 -26.81
C LEU A 331 -17.76 -36.75 -27.11
#